data_AF-A0A951KFD6-F1
#
_entry.id   AF-A0A951KFD6-F1
#
_cell.length_a   1.000
_cell.length_b   1.000
_cell.length_c   1.000
_cell.angle_alpha   90.00
_cell.angle_beta   90.00
_cell.angle_gamma   90.00
#
_symmetry.space_group_name_H-M   'P 1'
#
loop_
_entity.id
_entity.type
_entity.pdbx_description
1 polymer ?
#
loop_
_entity_poly.entity_id
_entity_poly.type
_entity_poly.pdbx_seq_one_letter_code
_entity_poly.pdbx_strand_id
1 'polypeptide(L)'
;MALKIERCIAISDTSNSTYTLEIDFNEHIPAKLLNTLSGKSGAIDAVSATLGLSTVDHATGVATAIPGYPVQFSTAGAFVPTGGGAAISGISYANSPKESLIVTWDSSAPFSAGDWIKVDIKGWTTNGTELGRPVVENPFFYTRVHGDSPAGGGGAVHARGGHGPNGAARDLADIQSFSVLTQEMPVGGVQSTTRTGPPSLMGGASPLAVTADRAIREVLSWRSKGDDPKGFVGALNQAFDLKQVEGHTEWTWTPRSYTVQTDMGAVTGAQASIFTRAKVALDQSMPLLDGLYPLIPYVEQEDLATVQAVVRSQFTSLVNEFGVVGGPRVPRVDELFELLLGPGSPTNPEHIRKAGSLGLVRQRFGLERRFVTTVDDEQNLTNYMILVDYVIGLKQSWNHEKSFFLRGISSRQPFFGTQLVLISRALDVVAQGVQDAYFAMDSVFMADAERQTALLNFANLTVWVPDRDTNSLEPHTFAYDTSGLFVAELLDWVDRAATEELPALLQDAGKDGLESFKASTDRLRKFVHASMSPPQDARGLPPGYHTPRVKRALKLLADGLDEAYGLAFEVRSAEFPAELSPDEVKRIREALQLGA
;
A
#
# COMPACT_ATOMS: atom_id res chain seq x y z
N MET A 1 17.64 4.91 -4.34
CA MET A 1 17.73 3.66 -5.14
C MET A 1 18.38 2.65 -4.21
N ALA A 2 17.61 1.71 -3.67
CA ALA A 2 18.10 0.72 -2.73
C ALA A 2 18.58 -0.50 -3.53
N LEU A 3 19.83 -0.91 -3.33
CA LEU A 3 20.36 -2.11 -3.99
C LEU A 3 19.83 -3.34 -3.25
N LYS A 4 19.05 -4.17 -3.96
CA LYS A 4 18.54 -5.44 -3.44
C LYS A 4 19.45 -6.58 -3.88
N ILE A 5 19.95 -7.34 -2.91
CA ILE A 5 20.68 -8.59 -3.15
C ILE A 5 19.68 -9.64 -3.60
N GLU A 6 19.89 -10.23 -4.77
CA GLU A 6 19.00 -11.22 -5.36
C GLU A 6 19.42 -12.64 -4.98
N ARG A 7 20.74 -12.88 -4.88
CA ARG A 7 21.29 -14.20 -4.60
C ARG A 7 22.65 -14.08 -3.92
N CYS A 8 22.95 -14.99 -3.00
CA CYS A 8 24.30 -15.17 -2.52
C CYS A 8 24.65 -16.65 -2.34
N ILE A 9 25.80 -17.06 -2.87
CA ILE A 9 26.28 -18.44 -2.85
C ILE A 9 27.66 -18.48 -2.22
N ALA A 10 27.83 -19.33 -1.20
CA ALA A 10 29.13 -19.67 -0.65
C ALA A 10 29.56 -21.05 -1.18
N ILE A 11 30.69 -21.09 -1.87
CA ILE A 11 31.27 -22.30 -2.48
C ILE A 11 32.60 -22.58 -1.79
N SER A 12 32.79 -23.78 -1.27
CA SER A 12 34.09 -24.24 -0.76
C SER A 12 34.80 -25.05 -1.83
N ASP A 13 35.95 -24.58 -2.33
CA ASP A 13 36.86 -25.40 -3.13
C ASP A 13 37.79 -26.17 -2.19
N THR A 14 37.45 -27.44 -2.02
CA THR A 14 38.18 -28.34 -1.11
C THR A 14 39.58 -28.68 -1.63
N SER A 15 39.84 -28.50 -2.93
CA SER A 15 41.14 -28.84 -3.55
C SER A 15 42.20 -27.77 -3.33
N ASN A 16 41.81 -26.50 -3.22
CA ASN A 16 42.71 -25.36 -3.06
C ASN A 16 42.61 -24.66 -1.70
N SER A 17 41.76 -25.16 -0.78
CA SER A 17 41.53 -24.50 0.52
C SER A 17 41.08 -23.05 0.38
N THR A 18 40.33 -22.77 -0.69
CA THR A 18 39.78 -21.46 -1.02
C THR A 18 38.28 -21.50 -0.94
N TYR A 19 37.68 -20.46 -0.38
CA TYR A 19 36.24 -20.29 -0.37
C TYR A 19 35.87 -19.08 -1.21
N THR A 20 34.78 -19.18 -1.95
CA THR A 20 34.29 -18.11 -2.82
C THR A 20 32.87 -17.75 -2.43
N LEU A 21 32.63 -16.47 -2.18
CA LEU A 21 31.31 -15.89 -1.98
C LEU A 21 30.94 -15.08 -3.22
N GLU A 22 29.86 -15.49 -3.90
CA GLU A 22 29.29 -14.75 -5.03
C GLU A 22 28.01 -14.04 -4.57
N ILE A 23 27.91 -12.73 -4.80
CA ILE A 23 26.76 -11.90 -4.44
C ILE A 23 26.21 -11.25 -5.70
N ASP A 24 24.95 -11.56 -6.06
CA ASP A 24 24.25 -10.99 -7.22
C ASP A 24 23.29 -9.88 -6.79
N PHE A 25 23.24 -8.80 -7.57
CA PHE A 25 22.32 -7.67 -7.36
C PHE A 25 21.17 -7.65 -8.38
N ASN A 26 19.98 -7.23 -7.93
CA ASN A 26 18.73 -7.24 -8.71
C ASN A 26 18.58 -6.08 -9.72
N GLU A 27 19.41 -5.03 -9.61
CA GLU A 27 19.37 -3.86 -10.49
C GLU A 27 20.75 -3.56 -11.06
N HIS A 28 20.80 -3.07 -12.30
CA HIS A 28 22.01 -2.58 -12.94
C HIS A 28 22.58 -1.41 -12.12
N ILE A 29 23.78 -1.57 -11.56
CA ILE A 29 24.55 -0.48 -10.97
C ILE A 29 24.73 0.56 -12.09
N PRO A 30 24.25 1.81 -11.90
CA PRO A 30 24.21 2.78 -13.00
C PRO A 30 25.61 2.98 -13.59
N ALA A 31 25.73 2.95 -14.93
CA ALA A 31 27.01 3.13 -15.65
C ALA A 31 27.77 4.43 -15.27
N LYS A 32 27.10 5.42 -14.66
CA LYS A 32 27.71 6.62 -14.08
C LYS A 32 28.55 6.32 -12.82
N LEU A 33 28.18 5.34 -12.01
CA LEU A 33 28.98 4.85 -10.88
C LEU A 33 30.22 4.10 -11.40
N LEU A 34 30.06 3.27 -12.44
CA LEU A 34 31.13 2.49 -13.07
C LEU A 34 32.14 3.34 -13.86
N ASN A 35 31.69 4.39 -14.57
CA ASN A 35 32.59 5.30 -15.31
C ASN A 35 33.43 6.21 -14.40
N THR A 36 33.01 6.40 -13.15
CA THR A 36 33.80 7.11 -12.13
C THR A 36 34.88 6.21 -11.52
N LEU A 37 34.76 4.89 -11.67
CA LEU A 37 35.70 3.89 -11.17
C LEU A 37 36.80 3.50 -12.17
N SER A 38 36.68 3.81 -13.47
CA SER A 38 37.68 3.44 -14.48
C SER A 38 38.35 4.61 -15.23
N GLY A 39 38.11 5.87 -14.84
CA GLY A 39 38.59 7.03 -15.60
C GLY A 39 39.24 8.14 -14.78
N LYS A 40 40.57 8.30 -14.95
CA LYS A 40 41.47 9.42 -14.58
C LYS A 40 42.23 9.30 -13.25
N SER A 41 43.56 9.40 -13.40
CA SER A 41 44.60 9.42 -12.36
C SER A 41 44.60 10.74 -11.55
N GLY A 42 43.56 10.98 -10.77
CA GLY A 42 43.52 12.01 -9.75
C GLY A 42 42.72 11.45 -8.57
N ALA A 43 43.31 11.47 -7.38
CA ALA A 43 42.83 10.79 -6.17
C ALA A 43 41.29 10.82 -6.00
N ILE A 44 40.69 9.63 -5.97
CA ILE A 44 39.29 9.40 -5.62
C ILE A 44 39.29 8.72 -4.24
N ASP A 45 38.62 9.36 -3.27
CA ASP A 45 38.47 8.88 -1.89
C ASP A 45 37.49 7.69 -1.81
N ALA A 46 37.86 6.73 -0.95
CA ALA A 46 37.46 5.32 -0.96
C ALA A 46 35.96 5.01 -0.74
N VAL A 47 35.50 3.91 -1.35
CA VAL A 47 34.34 3.14 -0.87
C VAL A 47 34.84 2.15 0.18
N SER A 48 34.27 2.16 1.39
CA SER A 48 34.58 1.17 2.42
C SER A 48 33.36 0.33 2.77
N ALA A 49 33.59 -0.97 2.93
CA ALA A 49 32.63 -1.90 3.49
C ALA A 49 33.36 -2.77 4.52
N THR A 50 32.68 -3.11 5.61
CA THR A 50 33.17 -4.08 6.58
C THR A 50 32.33 -5.33 6.49
N LEU A 51 32.96 -6.46 6.16
CA LEU A 51 32.32 -7.77 6.19
C LEU A 51 32.54 -8.41 7.56
N GLY A 52 31.46 -8.84 8.21
CA GLY A 52 31.49 -9.67 9.42
C GLY A 52 30.96 -11.06 9.12
N LEU A 53 31.65 -12.10 9.62
CA LEU A 53 31.22 -13.49 9.54
C LEU A 53 30.88 -14.02 10.95
N SER A 54 29.75 -14.70 11.06
CA SER A 54 29.39 -15.45 12.27
C SER A 54 28.79 -16.80 11.94
N THR A 55 29.08 -17.81 12.77
CA THR A 55 28.43 -19.13 12.73
C THR A 55 27.13 -19.07 13.51
N VAL A 56 26.09 -19.71 12.98
CA VAL A 56 24.76 -19.71 13.59
C VAL A 56 24.42 -21.11 14.06
N ASP A 57 24.17 -21.28 15.36
CA ASP A 57 23.57 -22.51 15.88
C ASP A 57 22.06 -22.47 15.64
N HIS A 58 21.57 -23.41 14.84
CA HIS A 58 20.16 -23.47 14.44
C HIS A 58 19.23 -23.95 15.56
N ALA A 59 19.74 -24.62 16.60
CA ALA A 59 18.92 -25.04 17.73
C ALA A 59 18.60 -23.87 18.68
N THR A 60 19.45 -22.86 18.72
CA THR A 60 19.37 -21.76 19.69
C THR A 60 19.21 -20.38 19.06
N GLY A 61 19.45 -20.24 17.74
CA GLY A 61 19.43 -18.97 17.03
C GLY A 61 20.57 -18.03 17.40
N VAL A 62 21.54 -18.47 18.21
CA VAL A 62 22.65 -17.66 18.69
C VAL A 62 23.74 -17.61 17.61
N ALA A 63 23.98 -16.41 17.10
CA ALA A 63 25.12 -16.14 16.23
C ALA A 63 26.37 -15.88 17.10
N THR A 64 27.36 -16.77 17.01
CA THR A 64 28.64 -16.57 17.69
C THR A 64 29.57 -15.81 16.76
N ALA A 65 29.89 -14.57 17.10
CA ALA A 65 30.87 -13.79 16.37
C ALA A 65 32.24 -14.48 16.44
N ILE A 66 32.87 -14.70 15.30
CA ILE A 66 34.22 -15.26 15.27
C ILE A 66 35.19 -14.11 15.61
N PRO A 67 35.90 -14.14 16.75
CA PRO A 67 36.79 -13.04 17.14
C PRO A 67 37.94 -12.89 16.13
N GLY A 68 38.18 -11.67 15.62
CA GLY A 68 39.33 -11.36 14.76
C GLY A 68 39.06 -11.17 13.25
N TYR A 69 37.81 -11.08 12.80
CA TYR A 69 37.45 -10.96 11.38
C TYR A 69 36.75 -9.66 10.92
N PRO A 70 37.06 -8.44 11.41
CA PRO A 70 36.62 -7.23 10.72
C PRO A 70 37.55 -6.93 9.53
N VAL A 71 37.07 -7.11 8.30
CA VAL A 71 37.84 -6.72 7.11
C VAL A 71 37.34 -5.40 6.56
N GLN A 72 38.18 -4.36 6.58
CA GLN A 72 37.92 -3.07 5.94
C GLN A 72 38.55 -3.04 4.54
N PHE A 73 37.80 -2.61 3.55
CA PHE A 73 38.34 -2.38 2.19
C PHE A 73 38.34 -0.89 1.85
N SER A 74 39.31 -0.50 1.02
CA SER A 74 39.41 0.81 0.39
C SER A 74 39.87 0.60 -1.05
N THR A 75 39.25 1.29 -2.00
CA THR A 75 39.64 1.27 -3.43
C THR A 75 40.98 1.97 -3.69
N ALA A 76 41.53 2.70 -2.72
CA ALA A 76 42.87 3.26 -2.77
C ALA A 76 43.87 2.28 -2.12
N GLY A 77 44.69 1.64 -2.95
CA GLY A 77 45.54 0.51 -2.59
C GLY A 77 46.42 0.72 -1.36
N ALA A 78 46.12 -0.04 -0.31
CA ALA A 78 47.04 -0.76 0.59
C ALA A 78 46.18 -1.50 1.64
N PHE A 79 46.35 -2.81 1.76
CA PHE A 79 45.69 -3.63 2.78
C PHE A 79 46.37 -3.43 4.14
N VAL A 80 45.61 -3.16 5.19
CA VAL A 80 46.10 -3.25 6.58
C VAL A 80 45.23 -4.25 7.33
N PRO A 81 45.66 -5.51 7.48
CA PRO A 81 44.96 -6.47 8.32
C PRO A 81 45.10 -6.04 9.78
N THR A 82 43.98 -5.71 10.44
CA THR A 82 43.92 -5.47 11.88
C THR A 82 43.52 -6.75 12.60
N GLY A 83 44.36 -7.79 12.50
CA GLY A 83 44.18 -9.06 13.22
C GLY A 83 44.66 -10.27 12.41
N GLY A 84 45.29 -11.23 13.09
CA GLY A 84 45.88 -12.43 12.48
C GLY A 84 44.86 -13.49 12.04
N GLY A 85 43.87 -13.11 11.23
CA GLY A 85 42.91 -14.00 10.57
C GLY A 85 43.21 -14.19 9.08
N ALA A 86 42.56 -15.19 8.46
CA ALA A 86 42.72 -15.59 7.06
C ALA A 86 42.74 -14.40 6.07
N ALA A 87 43.71 -14.39 5.17
CA ALA A 87 43.85 -13.33 4.17
C ALA A 87 42.85 -13.54 3.02
N ILE A 88 42.16 -12.47 2.64
CA ILE A 88 41.38 -12.44 1.39
C ILE A 88 42.37 -12.45 0.23
N SER A 89 42.27 -13.46 -0.62
CA SER A 89 43.19 -13.70 -1.73
C SER A 89 42.73 -13.06 -3.03
N GLY A 90 41.46 -12.65 -3.14
CA GLY A 90 40.99 -11.90 -4.30
C GLY A 90 39.58 -11.32 -4.14
N ILE A 91 39.35 -10.18 -4.80
CA ILE A 91 38.01 -9.66 -5.09
C ILE A 91 37.95 -9.39 -6.58
N SER A 92 36.96 -9.95 -7.27
CA SER A 92 36.76 -9.71 -8.69
C SER A 92 35.31 -9.35 -8.99
N TYR A 93 35.15 -8.46 -9.96
CA TYR A 93 33.84 -8.10 -10.49
C TYR A 93 33.63 -8.81 -11.82
N ALA A 94 32.57 -9.60 -11.92
CA ALA A 94 32.22 -10.29 -13.16
C ALA A 94 31.12 -9.52 -13.89
N ASN A 95 31.42 -9.05 -15.10
CA ASN A 95 30.39 -8.53 -16.03
C ASN A 95 29.63 -9.73 -16.63
N SER A 96 28.76 -10.33 -15.82
CA SER A 96 27.77 -11.30 -16.25
C SER A 96 26.43 -10.57 -16.52
N PRO A 97 25.39 -11.21 -17.10
CA PRO A 97 24.06 -10.58 -17.22
C PRO A 97 23.47 -10.13 -15.87
N LYS A 98 24.02 -10.62 -14.74
CA LYS A 98 23.86 -10.07 -13.40
C LYS A 98 25.22 -9.56 -12.90
N GLU A 99 25.23 -8.39 -12.28
CA GLU A 99 26.45 -7.85 -11.70
C GLU A 99 26.76 -8.60 -10.41
N SER A 100 27.91 -9.28 -10.38
CA SER A 100 28.28 -10.18 -9.28
C SER A 100 29.57 -9.71 -8.63
N LEU A 101 29.54 -9.61 -7.29
CA LEU A 101 30.73 -9.40 -6.47
C LEU A 101 31.24 -10.76 -6.00
N ILE A 102 32.49 -11.10 -6.35
CA ILE A 102 33.14 -12.34 -5.96
C ILE A 102 34.21 -12.02 -4.92
N VAL A 103 34.12 -12.63 -3.74
CA VAL A 103 35.11 -12.51 -2.66
C VAL A 103 35.72 -13.88 -2.38
N THR A 104 37.05 -13.97 -2.47
CA THR A 104 37.80 -15.22 -2.24
C THR A 104 38.76 -15.08 -1.06
N TRP A 105 38.84 -16.10 -0.21
CA TRP A 105 39.80 -16.14 0.90
C TRP A 105 40.54 -17.47 1.01
N ASP A 106 41.81 -17.39 1.40
CA ASP A 106 42.70 -18.54 1.59
C ASP A 106 42.61 -19.02 3.05
N SER A 107 42.36 -20.31 3.27
CA SER A 107 41.92 -20.77 4.59
C SER A 107 43.06 -21.15 5.56
N SER A 108 42.82 -20.81 6.83
CA SER A 108 43.15 -21.67 7.97
C SER A 108 42.01 -21.78 9.01
N ALA A 109 40.73 -21.55 8.63
CA ALA A 109 39.54 -21.71 9.48
C ALA A 109 38.22 -21.78 8.63
N PRO A 110 37.03 -22.15 9.19
CA PRO A 110 36.67 -23.42 9.84
C PRO A 110 35.31 -23.97 9.33
N PHE A 111 34.88 -23.67 8.09
CA PHE A 111 33.52 -23.99 7.63
C PHE A 111 33.48 -25.31 6.86
N SER A 112 32.56 -26.19 7.24
CA SER A 112 32.25 -27.44 6.53
C SER A 112 31.08 -27.25 5.57
N ALA A 113 31.02 -28.07 4.52
CA ALA A 113 29.84 -28.14 3.67
C ALA A 113 28.59 -28.42 4.51
N GLY A 114 27.57 -27.57 4.36
CA GLY A 114 26.33 -27.64 5.13
C GLY A 114 26.23 -26.64 6.29
N ASP A 115 27.31 -25.94 6.64
CA ASP A 115 27.28 -24.89 7.66
C ASP A 115 26.50 -23.66 7.20
N TRP A 116 25.79 -23.02 8.12
CA TRP A 116 25.15 -21.73 7.88
C TRP A 116 26.07 -20.60 8.31
N ILE A 117 26.29 -19.65 7.39
CA ILE A 117 27.05 -18.45 7.64
C ILE A 117 26.15 -17.22 7.55
N LYS A 118 26.30 -16.31 8.51
CA LYS A 118 25.76 -14.96 8.43
C LYS A 118 26.81 -14.04 7.83
N VAL A 119 26.45 -13.32 6.78
CA VAL A 119 27.28 -12.29 6.16
C VAL A 119 26.69 -10.94 6.53
N ASP A 120 27.41 -10.16 7.33
CA ASP A 120 27.05 -8.77 7.66
C ASP A 120 27.83 -7.81 6.73
N ILE A 121 27.12 -7.02 5.93
CA ILE A 121 27.62 -5.91 5.12
C ILE A 121 27.41 -4.61 5.89
N LYS A 122 28.48 -4.07 6.48
CA LYS A 122 28.44 -2.80 7.21
C LYS A 122 29.15 -1.68 6.45
N GLY A 123 28.65 -0.45 6.59
CA GLY A 123 29.39 0.76 6.23
C GLY A 123 29.30 1.21 4.77
N TRP A 124 28.35 0.71 3.97
CA TRP A 124 28.25 1.11 2.57
C TRP A 124 27.83 2.58 2.43
N THR A 125 28.79 3.45 2.17
CA THR A 125 28.59 4.88 1.91
C THR A 125 28.99 5.21 0.47
N THR A 126 28.23 6.10 -0.17
CA THR A 126 28.63 6.73 -1.42
C THR A 126 28.89 8.20 -1.12
N ASN A 127 30.11 8.69 -1.34
CA ASN A 127 30.39 10.11 -1.13
C ASN A 127 29.72 10.91 -2.26
N GLY A 128 28.68 11.68 -1.91
CA GLY A 128 27.96 12.53 -2.86
C GLY A 128 26.57 13.01 -2.43
N THR A 129 25.99 12.46 -1.37
CA THR A 129 24.72 12.97 -0.79
C THR A 129 24.84 13.08 0.72
N GLU A 130 24.57 14.27 1.26
CA GLU A 130 24.56 14.64 2.69
C GLU A 130 23.48 13.93 3.54
N LEU A 131 23.18 12.66 3.26
CA LEU A 131 22.24 11.88 4.05
C LEU A 131 22.90 10.55 4.38
N GLY A 132 23.49 10.47 5.57
CA GLY A 132 24.06 9.26 6.16
C GLY A 132 23.02 8.18 6.47
N ARG A 133 22.22 7.79 5.48
CA ARG A 133 21.31 6.65 5.55
C ARG A 133 21.94 5.45 4.82
N PRO A 134 21.87 4.24 5.39
CA PRO A 134 22.37 3.03 4.72
C PRO A 134 21.61 2.79 3.41
N VAL A 135 22.35 2.46 2.34
CA VAL A 135 21.80 2.25 0.98
C VAL A 135 21.20 0.84 0.80
N VAL A 136 21.39 -0.06 1.77
CA VAL A 136 20.89 -1.44 1.73
C VAL A 136 19.83 -1.64 2.81
N GLU A 137 18.64 -2.08 2.40
CA GLU A 137 17.50 -2.34 3.29
C GLU A 137 17.71 -3.56 4.22
N ASN A 138 18.72 -4.40 3.95
CA ASN A 138 19.10 -5.53 4.81
C ASN A 138 20.63 -5.71 4.79
N PRO A 139 21.37 -5.20 5.79
CA PRO A 139 22.82 -5.25 5.82
C PRO A 139 23.36 -6.64 6.19
N PHE A 140 22.53 -7.69 6.20
CA PHE A 140 23.02 -9.04 6.40
C PHE A 140 22.13 -10.09 5.76
N PHE A 141 22.71 -11.26 5.49
CA PHE A 141 21.97 -12.42 5.02
C PHE A 141 22.61 -13.72 5.52
N TYR A 142 21.83 -14.80 5.48
CA TYR A 142 22.31 -16.14 5.80
C TYR A 142 22.43 -16.96 4.52
N THR A 143 23.56 -17.64 4.33
CA THR A 143 23.72 -18.60 3.24
C THR A 143 24.38 -19.87 3.76
N ARG A 144 24.16 -20.98 3.05
CA ARG A 144 24.70 -22.28 3.42
C ARG A 144 25.96 -22.55 2.61
N VAL A 145 27.01 -23.07 3.22
CA VAL A 145 28.23 -23.47 2.52
C VAL A 145 27.94 -24.70 1.68
N HIS A 146 28.11 -24.61 0.37
CA HIS A 146 27.93 -25.73 -0.54
C HIS A 146 29.29 -26.41 -0.75
N GLY A 147 29.34 -27.73 -0.54
CA GLY A 147 30.52 -28.53 -0.87
C GLY A 147 30.60 -28.77 -2.37
N ASP A 148 31.83 -28.91 -2.89
CA ASP A 148 32.06 -29.26 -4.29
C ASP A 148 31.28 -30.53 -4.67
N SER A 149 30.55 -30.48 -5.78
CA SER A 149 30.10 -31.70 -6.44
C SER A 149 31.31 -32.41 -7.04
N PRO A 150 31.46 -33.73 -6.87
CA PRO A 150 32.67 -34.44 -7.27
C PRO A 150 32.94 -34.27 -8.77
N ALA A 151 34.14 -33.77 -9.07
CA ALA A 151 34.63 -33.49 -10.41
C ALA A 151 34.64 -34.77 -11.28
N GLY A 152 33.82 -34.77 -12.33
CA GLY A 152 33.84 -35.77 -13.38
C GLY A 152 34.08 -35.14 -14.75
N GLY A 153 35.33 -35.23 -15.25
CA GLY A 153 35.67 -35.25 -16.68
C GLY A 153 35.63 -33.91 -17.44
N GLY A 154 36.81 -33.46 -17.88
CA GLY A 154 37.02 -32.20 -18.58
C GLY A 154 36.55 -32.16 -20.04
N GLY A 155 36.33 -30.94 -20.51
CA GLY A 155 36.00 -30.63 -21.90
C GLY A 155 35.50 -29.20 -22.02
N ALA A 156 36.38 -28.26 -22.34
CA ALA A 156 36.02 -26.89 -22.67
C ALA A 156 35.14 -26.89 -23.94
N VAL A 157 33.84 -26.62 -23.78
CA VAL A 157 32.92 -26.37 -24.88
C VAL A 157 31.99 -25.22 -24.48
N HIS A 158 31.99 -24.15 -25.27
CA HIS A 158 31.00 -23.09 -25.23
C HIS A 158 29.58 -23.69 -25.36
N ALA A 159 28.75 -23.60 -24.32
CA ALA A 159 27.35 -23.97 -24.39
C ALA A 159 26.46 -23.07 -23.50
N ARG A 160 25.78 -22.16 -24.20
CA ARG A 160 24.39 -21.69 -24.07
C ARG A 160 23.54 -22.32 -22.95
N GLY A 161 22.78 -21.47 -22.26
CA GLY A 161 22.00 -21.72 -21.05
C GLY A 161 21.18 -23.02 -20.97
N GLY A 162 21.23 -23.62 -19.78
CA GLY A 162 20.37 -24.72 -19.34
C GLY A 162 20.15 -24.64 -17.83
N HIS A 163 18.90 -24.50 -17.41
CA HIS A 163 18.48 -24.52 -16.01
C HIS A 163 18.65 -25.93 -15.42
N GLY A 164 19.25 -26.04 -14.24
CA GLY A 164 19.35 -27.29 -13.48
C GLY A 164 18.03 -27.68 -12.77
N PRO A 165 17.84 -28.97 -12.41
CA PRO A 165 16.51 -29.56 -12.17
C PRO A 165 15.87 -29.27 -10.80
N ASN A 166 16.60 -28.60 -9.88
CA ASN A 166 16.15 -28.43 -8.50
C ASN A 166 15.40 -27.12 -8.23
N GLY A 167 15.50 -26.13 -9.13
CA GLY A 167 14.67 -24.91 -9.07
C GLY A 167 13.26 -25.14 -9.59
N ALA A 168 13.14 -25.89 -10.69
CA ALA A 168 11.86 -26.24 -11.30
C ALA A 168 10.97 -27.07 -10.37
N ALA A 169 11.51 -27.89 -9.46
CA ALA A 169 10.69 -28.69 -8.55
C ALA A 169 9.93 -27.85 -7.50
N ARG A 170 10.46 -26.68 -7.10
CA ARG A 170 9.76 -25.76 -6.19
C ARG A 170 8.71 -24.92 -6.93
N ASP A 171 9.01 -24.46 -8.13
CA ASP A 171 8.06 -23.69 -8.95
C ASP A 171 6.98 -24.60 -9.57
N LEU A 172 7.30 -25.86 -9.90
CA LEU A 172 6.32 -26.87 -10.33
C LEU A 172 5.47 -27.38 -9.16
N ALA A 173 5.98 -27.41 -7.93
CA ALA A 173 5.15 -27.68 -6.75
C ALA A 173 4.13 -26.55 -6.53
N ASP A 174 4.48 -25.30 -6.81
CA ASP A 174 3.55 -24.17 -6.75
C ASP A 174 2.52 -24.23 -7.89
N ILE A 175 2.91 -24.61 -9.11
CA ILE A 175 1.99 -24.80 -10.26
C ILE A 175 1.08 -26.04 -10.11
N GLN A 176 1.57 -27.16 -9.57
CA GLN A 176 0.76 -28.36 -9.28
C GLN A 176 -0.09 -28.21 -8.02
N SER A 177 0.22 -27.24 -7.14
CA SER A 177 -0.65 -26.92 -6.02
C SER A 177 -1.97 -26.30 -6.45
N PHE A 178 -2.05 -25.70 -7.65
CA PHE A 178 -3.30 -25.37 -8.31
C PHE A 178 -3.83 -26.60 -9.04
N SER A 179 -4.31 -27.60 -8.30
CA SER A 179 -5.38 -28.41 -8.88
C SER A 179 -6.50 -27.42 -9.25
N VAL A 180 -6.78 -27.31 -10.54
CA VAL A 180 -8.03 -26.74 -11.01
C VAL A 180 -9.10 -27.68 -10.48
N LEU A 181 -9.50 -27.47 -9.23
CA LEU A 181 -10.84 -27.82 -8.80
C LEU A 181 -11.74 -26.90 -9.63
N THR A 182 -12.04 -27.35 -10.84
CA THR A 182 -13.36 -27.09 -11.42
C THR A 182 -14.34 -27.80 -10.50
N GLN A 183 -14.55 -27.24 -9.31
CA GLN A 183 -15.86 -27.30 -8.75
C GLN A 183 -16.69 -26.59 -9.81
N GLU A 184 -17.41 -27.38 -10.60
CA GLU A 184 -18.49 -26.85 -11.41
C GLU A 184 -19.37 -26.11 -10.42
N MET A 185 -19.17 -24.79 -10.27
CA MET A 185 -20.20 -23.94 -9.72
C MET A 185 -21.36 -24.12 -10.69
N PRO A 186 -22.46 -24.75 -10.27
CA PRO A 186 -23.63 -24.79 -11.11
C PRO A 186 -24.02 -23.33 -11.30
N VAL A 187 -23.83 -22.83 -12.52
CA VAL A 187 -24.46 -21.60 -12.98
C VAL A 187 -25.96 -21.91 -13.00
N GLY A 188 -26.59 -21.72 -11.85
CA GLY A 188 -27.99 -22.00 -11.59
C GLY A 188 -28.28 -23.47 -11.25
N GLY A 189 -28.55 -23.76 -9.97
CA GLY A 189 -29.26 -24.97 -9.57
C GLY A 189 -28.80 -25.57 -8.26
N VAL A 190 -29.44 -25.15 -7.17
CA VAL A 190 -29.43 -25.89 -5.90
C VAL A 190 -30.12 -27.24 -6.14
N GLN A 191 -29.39 -28.35 -5.98
CA GLN A 191 -30.00 -29.62 -5.60
C GLN A 191 -29.36 -30.09 -4.29
N SER A 192 -29.95 -29.60 -3.20
CA SER A 192 -29.93 -30.29 -1.92
C SER A 192 -30.89 -31.47 -2.01
N THR A 193 -30.35 -32.66 -1.83
CA THR A 193 -31.13 -33.87 -1.61
C THR A 193 -31.90 -33.78 -0.29
N THR A 194 -33.22 -33.93 -0.40
CA THR A 194 -34.17 -34.38 0.64
C THR A 194 -34.41 -33.49 1.87
N ARG A 195 -35.31 -32.51 1.73
CA ARG A 195 -36.33 -32.22 2.76
C ARG A 195 -37.56 -31.57 2.11
N THR A 196 -38.70 -32.27 2.17
CA THR A 196 -40.02 -31.84 1.70
C THR A 196 -40.56 -30.69 2.56
N GLY A 197 -40.64 -29.50 1.97
CA GLY A 197 -41.38 -28.33 2.45
C GLY A 197 -41.86 -27.50 1.25
N PRO A 198 -43.01 -26.80 1.33
CA PRO A 198 -43.65 -26.16 0.18
C PRO A 198 -42.85 -24.93 -0.31
N PRO A 199 -42.91 -24.60 -1.62
CA PRO A 199 -41.97 -23.68 -2.26
C PRO A 199 -42.32 -22.21 -1.98
N SER A 200 -41.36 -21.45 -1.45
CA SER A 200 -41.31 -19.99 -1.51
C SER A 200 -40.36 -19.56 -2.64
N LEU A 201 -40.84 -18.65 -3.49
CA LEU A 201 -40.11 -18.03 -4.60
C LEU A 201 -39.02 -17.07 -4.09
N MET A 202 -37.78 -17.19 -4.59
CA MET A 202 -36.77 -16.11 -4.56
C MET A 202 -36.33 -15.78 -5.99
N GLY A 203 -36.52 -14.52 -6.36
CA GLY A 203 -36.28 -13.96 -7.69
C GLY A 203 -34.91 -13.31 -7.86
N GLY A 204 -34.38 -13.41 -9.08
CA GLY A 204 -33.32 -12.54 -9.55
C GLY A 204 -33.82 -11.10 -9.64
N ALA A 205 -33.01 -10.14 -9.20
CA ALA A 205 -33.36 -8.72 -9.23
C ALA A 205 -33.61 -8.27 -10.67
N SER A 206 -34.84 -7.82 -10.94
CA SER A 206 -35.25 -7.24 -12.22
C SER A 206 -34.39 -5.99 -12.55
N PRO A 207 -34.11 -5.68 -13.83
CA PRO A 207 -33.44 -4.43 -14.24
C PRO A 207 -34.15 -3.16 -13.72
N LEU A 208 -35.44 -3.26 -13.40
CA LEU A 208 -36.19 -2.19 -12.72
C LEU A 208 -35.72 -1.98 -11.28
N ALA A 209 -35.37 -3.05 -10.57
CA ALA A 209 -34.86 -2.97 -9.19
C ALA A 209 -33.49 -2.27 -9.15
N VAL A 210 -32.61 -2.54 -10.12
CA VAL A 210 -31.33 -1.85 -10.26
C VAL A 210 -31.52 -0.36 -10.56
N THR A 211 -32.53 -0.02 -11.38
CA THR A 211 -32.86 1.37 -11.71
C THR A 211 -33.45 2.11 -10.51
N ALA A 212 -34.36 1.45 -9.76
CA ALA A 212 -34.93 1.99 -8.54
C ALA A 212 -33.85 2.21 -7.46
N ASP A 213 -32.92 1.27 -7.28
CA ASP A 213 -31.80 1.41 -6.35
C ASP A 213 -30.89 2.60 -6.68
N ARG A 214 -30.64 2.85 -7.98
CA ARG A 214 -29.88 4.03 -8.42
C ARG A 214 -30.61 5.32 -8.09
N ALA A 215 -31.90 5.41 -8.40
CA ALA A 215 -32.71 6.61 -8.13
C ALA A 215 -32.84 6.88 -6.61
N ILE A 216 -33.03 5.82 -5.81
CA ILE A 216 -33.09 5.92 -4.34
C ILE A 216 -31.77 6.43 -3.79
N ARG A 217 -30.63 5.95 -4.30
CA ARG A 217 -29.30 6.46 -3.92
C ARG A 217 -29.13 7.92 -4.29
N GLU A 218 -29.56 8.34 -5.46
CA GLU A 218 -29.39 9.73 -5.90
C GLU A 218 -30.23 10.70 -5.07
N VAL A 219 -31.48 10.34 -4.74
CA VAL A 219 -32.42 11.21 -4.03
C VAL A 219 -32.18 11.22 -2.52
N LEU A 220 -31.92 10.04 -1.92
CA LEU A 220 -31.76 9.90 -0.47
C LEU A 220 -30.30 9.94 -0.03
N SER A 221 -29.35 9.82 -0.96
CA SER A 221 -27.92 9.56 -0.65
C SER A 221 -27.75 8.36 0.28
N TRP A 222 -28.61 7.33 0.13
CA TRP A 222 -28.66 6.15 1.01
C TRP A 222 -28.52 4.86 0.19
N ARG A 223 -27.73 3.90 0.67
CA ARG A 223 -27.66 2.56 0.08
C ARG A 223 -28.69 1.65 0.74
N SER A 224 -29.56 1.05 -0.08
CA SER A 224 -30.46 -0.02 0.34
C SER A 224 -29.65 -1.20 0.88
N LYS A 225 -29.81 -1.47 2.18
CA LYS A 225 -29.55 -2.80 2.77
C LYS A 225 -30.89 -3.54 2.71
N GLY A 226 -30.89 -4.80 2.25
CA GLY A 226 -32.12 -5.57 2.04
C GLY A 226 -32.99 -5.78 3.29
N ASP A 227 -32.46 -5.47 4.48
CA ASP A 227 -33.08 -5.72 5.78
C ASP A 227 -33.05 -4.50 6.73
N ASP A 228 -33.04 -3.26 6.19
CA ASP A 228 -33.03 -2.02 7.00
C ASP A 228 -34.17 -1.04 6.66
N PRO A 229 -35.43 -1.37 7.02
CA PRO A 229 -36.57 -0.49 6.78
C PRO A 229 -36.54 0.78 7.64
N LYS A 230 -35.86 0.74 8.80
CA LYS A 230 -35.74 1.90 9.70
C LYS A 230 -34.77 2.95 9.14
N GLY A 231 -33.64 2.52 8.59
CA GLY A 231 -32.68 3.39 7.91
C GLY A 231 -33.29 4.06 6.68
N PHE A 232 -34.11 3.36 5.91
CA PHE A 232 -34.84 3.93 4.77
C PHE A 232 -35.78 5.07 5.19
N VAL A 233 -36.62 4.84 6.20
CA VAL A 233 -37.56 5.85 6.71
C VAL A 233 -36.83 7.04 7.32
N GLY A 234 -35.72 6.78 8.04
CA GLY A 234 -34.84 7.83 8.55
C GLY A 234 -34.25 8.68 7.43
N ALA A 235 -33.80 8.06 6.33
CA ALA A 235 -33.24 8.75 5.20
C ALA A 235 -34.28 9.62 4.46
N LEU A 236 -35.52 9.13 4.33
CA LEU A 236 -36.66 9.86 3.76
C LEU A 236 -37.01 11.10 4.59
N ASN A 237 -37.23 10.94 5.89
CA ASN A 237 -37.60 12.04 6.79
C ASN A 237 -36.52 13.12 6.89
N GLN A 238 -35.27 12.78 6.56
CA GLN A 238 -34.15 13.72 6.53
C GLN A 238 -33.97 14.42 5.17
N ALA A 239 -34.38 13.78 4.06
CA ALA A 239 -34.20 14.32 2.72
C ALA A 239 -35.37 15.24 2.27
N PHE A 240 -36.51 15.14 2.94
CA PHE A 240 -37.71 15.89 2.62
C PHE A 240 -38.19 16.66 3.84
N ASP A 241 -38.35 17.98 3.70
CA ASP A 241 -39.04 18.81 4.68
C ASP A 241 -40.53 18.85 4.31
N LEU A 242 -41.39 18.36 5.20
CA LEU A 242 -42.84 18.34 5.01
C LEU A 242 -43.45 19.54 5.71
N LYS A 243 -44.11 20.42 4.94
CA LYS A 243 -44.87 21.55 5.46
C LYS A 243 -46.32 21.42 5.07
N GLN A 244 -47.20 21.67 6.03
CA GLN A 244 -48.63 21.72 5.77
C GLN A 244 -48.99 23.18 5.46
N VAL A 245 -49.29 23.44 4.20
CA VAL A 245 -49.63 24.77 3.69
C VAL A 245 -51.04 24.69 3.13
N GLU A 246 -51.94 25.55 3.63
CA GLU A 246 -53.31 25.69 3.11
C GLU A 246 -54.07 24.36 2.89
N GLY A 247 -54.01 23.45 3.88
CA GLY A 247 -54.78 22.21 3.86
C GLY A 247 -54.23 21.08 2.97
N HIS A 248 -53.06 21.26 2.35
CA HIS A 248 -52.33 20.20 1.66
C HIS A 248 -50.89 20.09 2.17
N THR A 249 -50.25 18.95 1.91
CA THR A 249 -48.87 18.68 2.31
C THR A 249 -47.94 19.03 1.15
N GLU A 250 -47.12 20.06 1.33
CA GLU A 250 -46.01 20.36 0.43
C GLU A 250 -44.75 19.67 0.96
N TRP A 251 -44.03 18.98 0.07
CA TRP A 251 -42.70 18.45 0.35
C TRP A 251 -41.66 19.28 -0.40
N THR A 252 -40.66 19.78 0.32
CA THR A 252 -39.47 20.37 -0.30
C THR A 252 -38.32 19.39 -0.15
N TRP A 253 -37.82 18.89 -1.27
CA TRP A 253 -36.55 18.15 -1.26
C TRP A 253 -35.44 19.14 -0.97
N THR A 254 -34.80 19.00 0.18
CA THR A 254 -33.59 19.74 0.51
C THR A 254 -32.41 18.81 0.25
N PRO A 255 -31.59 19.06 -0.80
CA PRO A 255 -30.36 18.32 -0.98
C PRO A 255 -29.57 18.49 0.32
N ARG A 256 -29.27 17.38 1.01
CA ARG A 256 -28.58 17.44 2.30
C ARG A 256 -27.37 18.36 2.17
N SER A 257 -27.27 19.35 3.04
CA SER A 257 -26.04 20.11 3.28
C SER A 257 -25.04 19.20 3.98
N TYR A 258 -24.46 18.25 3.24
CA TYR A 258 -23.32 17.38 3.59
C TYR A 258 -23.21 16.99 5.08
N THR A 259 -24.32 16.63 5.72
CA THR A 259 -24.30 15.97 7.02
C THR A 259 -24.04 14.50 6.79
N VAL A 260 -22.73 14.20 6.78
CA VAL A 260 -22.06 13.02 7.34
C VAL A 260 -23.00 11.83 7.56
N GLN A 261 -23.08 10.93 6.57
CA GLN A 261 -23.38 9.54 6.88
C GLN A 261 -22.15 8.96 7.60
N THR A 262 -22.34 8.66 8.87
CA THR A 262 -21.41 7.98 9.78
C THR A 262 -21.23 6.50 9.47
N ASP A 263 -21.85 5.97 8.41
CA ASP A 263 -21.56 4.62 7.93
C ASP A 263 -20.28 4.66 7.06
N MET A 264 -19.16 4.94 7.73
CA MET A 264 -17.76 4.76 7.34
C MET A 264 -17.28 5.29 5.97
N GLY A 265 -17.79 6.43 5.47
CA GLY A 265 -17.24 6.98 4.23
C GLY A 265 -17.67 8.36 3.75
N ALA A 266 -17.98 9.27 4.67
CA ALA A 266 -18.23 10.66 4.28
C ALA A 266 -16.94 11.33 3.75
N VAL A 267 -17.08 12.10 2.67
CA VAL A 267 -16.11 13.08 2.22
C VAL A 267 -15.93 14.09 3.37
N THR A 268 -14.76 14.12 4.02
CA THR A 268 -14.50 14.96 5.21
C THR A 268 -13.20 15.76 5.10
N GLY A 269 -13.02 16.75 5.96
CA GLY A 269 -11.77 17.52 6.07
C GLY A 269 -11.41 18.27 4.78
N ALA A 270 -10.13 18.18 4.36
CA ALA A 270 -9.70 18.78 3.10
C ALA A 270 -10.45 18.23 1.89
N GLN A 271 -10.89 16.96 1.92
CA GLN A 271 -11.64 16.38 0.81
C GLN A 271 -12.97 17.10 0.60
N ALA A 272 -13.72 17.37 1.68
CA ALA A 272 -14.97 18.11 1.61
C ALA A 272 -14.74 19.55 1.13
N SER A 273 -13.66 20.16 1.60
CA SER A 273 -13.27 21.52 1.22
C SER A 273 -12.93 21.63 -0.27
N ILE A 274 -12.07 20.75 -0.80
CA ILE A 274 -11.69 20.77 -2.22
C ILE A 274 -12.85 20.34 -3.12
N PHE A 275 -13.64 19.34 -2.72
CA PHE A 275 -14.82 18.90 -3.49
C PHE A 275 -15.86 20.02 -3.60
N THR A 276 -16.17 20.70 -2.50
CA THR A 276 -17.12 21.83 -2.51
C THR A 276 -16.62 22.96 -3.41
N ARG A 277 -15.34 23.33 -3.29
CA ARG A 277 -14.71 24.33 -4.18
C ARG A 277 -14.75 23.90 -5.64
N ALA A 278 -14.48 22.63 -5.93
CA ALA A 278 -14.50 22.08 -7.27
C ALA A 278 -15.91 22.13 -7.87
N LYS A 279 -16.93 21.81 -7.08
CA LYS A 279 -18.34 21.88 -7.50
C LYS A 279 -18.76 23.32 -7.82
N VAL A 280 -18.45 24.28 -6.95
CA VAL A 280 -18.72 25.70 -7.21
C VAL A 280 -18.00 26.17 -8.48
N ALA A 281 -16.73 25.81 -8.64
CA ALA A 281 -15.96 26.15 -9.84
C ALA A 281 -16.58 25.54 -11.11
N LEU A 282 -17.04 24.29 -11.06
CA LEU A 282 -17.74 23.63 -12.17
C LEU A 282 -19.05 24.36 -12.49
N ASP A 283 -19.91 24.57 -11.49
CA ASP A 283 -21.22 25.21 -11.65
C ASP A 283 -21.10 26.63 -12.23
N GLN A 284 -20.08 27.38 -11.82
CA GLN A 284 -19.80 28.73 -12.35
C GLN A 284 -19.14 28.71 -13.74
N SER A 285 -18.36 27.68 -14.05
CA SER A 285 -17.64 27.59 -15.33
C SER A 285 -18.49 27.06 -16.48
N MET A 286 -19.47 26.18 -16.22
CA MET A 286 -20.27 25.58 -17.30
C MET A 286 -21.06 26.62 -18.12
N PRO A 287 -21.79 27.58 -17.51
CA PRO A 287 -22.48 28.61 -18.29
C PRO A 287 -21.52 29.49 -19.09
N LEU A 288 -20.33 29.78 -18.54
CA LEU A 288 -19.29 30.55 -19.23
C LEU A 288 -18.77 29.80 -20.45
N LEU A 289 -18.53 28.47 -20.32
CA LEU A 289 -18.09 27.61 -21.42
C LEU A 289 -19.13 27.55 -22.55
N ASP A 290 -20.41 27.41 -22.18
CA ASP A 290 -21.52 27.28 -23.10
C ASP A 290 -21.82 28.60 -23.83
N GLY A 291 -21.53 29.73 -23.18
CA GLY A 291 -21.68 31.07 -23.75
C GLY A 291 -20.55 31.52 -24.67
N LEU A 292 -19.46 30.73 -24.82
CA LEU A 292 -18.36 31.10 -25.70
C LEU A 292 -18.76 31.01 -27.17
N TYR A 293 -18.34 31.99 -27.96
CA TYR A 293 -18.45 31.98 -29.43
C TYR A 293 -17.11 32.26 -30.10
N PRO A 294 -16.88 31.81 -31.35
CA PRO A 294 -15.61 32.02 -32.03
C PRO A 294 -15.46 33.48 -32.48
N LEU A 295 -14.28 34.07 -32.25
CA LEU A 295 -13.89 35.38 -32.77
C LEU A 295 -13.29 35.30 -34.18
N ILE A 296 -13.02 34.08 -34.67
CA ILE A 296 -12.50 33.83 -36.01
C ILE A 296 -13.61 33.29 -36.94
N PRO A 297 -13.71 33.81 -38.19
CA PRO A 297 -14.88 33.60 -39.05
C PRO A 297 -14.97 32.22 -39.73
N TYR A 298 -13.95 31.36 -39.61
CA TYR A 298 -13.84 30.11 -40.38
C TYR A 298 -13.84 28.85 -39.52
N VAL A 299 -14.58 28.81 -38.42
CA VAL A 299 -14.63 27.64 -37.55
C VAL A 299 -15.96 26.91 -37.72
N GLU A 300 -15.87 25.62 -37.98
CA GLU A 300 -17.03 24.75 -38.08
C GLU A 300 -17.69 24.57 -36.71
N GLN A 301 -19.02 24.65 -36.67
CA GLN A 301 -19.77 24.56 -35.42
C GLN A 301 -19.60 23.21 -34.71
N GLU A 302 -19.37 22.14 -35.48
CA GLU A 302 -19.12 20.80 -34.97
C GLU A 302 -17.77 20.70 -34.22
N ASP A 303 -16.74 21.36 -34.74
CA ASP A 303 -15.42 21.46 -34.10
C ASP A 303 -15.53 22.19 -32.74
N LEU A 304 -16.32 23.27 -32.67
CA LEU A 304 -16.52 24.05 -31.44
C LEU A 304 -17.22 23.22 -30.36
N ALA A 305 -18.33 22.57 -30.73
CA ALA A 305 -19.10 21.73 -29.82
C ALA A 305 -18.26 20.55 -29.30
N THR A 306 -17.41 19.98 -30.15
CA THR A 306 -16.50 18.89 -29.78
C THR A 306 -15.51 19.34 -28.69
N VAL A 307 -14.85 20.47 -28.87
CA VAL A 307 -13.85 20.94 -27.88
C VAL A 307 -14.54 21.35 -26.57
N GLN A 308 -15.70 22.01 -26.61
CA GLN A 308 -16.50 22.30 -25.41
C GLN A 308 -16.92 21.02 -24.68
N ALA A 309 -17.37 19.99 -25.41
CA ALA A 309 -17.76 18.71 -24.81
C ALA A 309 -16.59 18.01 -24.11
N VAL A 310 -15.37 18.09 -24.66
CA VAL A 310 -14.16 17.56 -24.03
C VAL A 310 -13.86 18.28 -22.71
N VAL A 311 -13.89 19.61 -22.69
CA VAL A 311 -13.68 20.40 -21.46
C VAL A 311 -14.72 20.06 -20.41
N ARG A 312 -16.01 20.00 -20.79
CA ARG A 312 -17.11 19.62 -19.89
C ARG A 312 -16.86 18.25 -19.28
N SER A 313 -16.57 17.25 -20.10
CA SER A 313 -16.30 15.88 -19.64
C SER A 313 -15.12 15.80 -18.67
N GLN A 314 -14.02 16.48 -18.98
CA GLN A 314 -12.82 16.50 -18.14
C GLN A 314 -13.05 17.21 -16.82
N PHE A 315 -13.73 18.36 -16.82
CA PHE A 315 -14.01 19.10 -15.59
C PHE A 315 -15.03 18.36 -14.70
N THR A 316 -16.08 17.78 -15.27
CA THR A 316 -17.00 16.91 -14.51
C THR A 316 -16.27 15.70 -13.92
N SER A 317 -15.37 15.07 -14.69
CA SER A 317 -14.56 13.95 -14.19
C SER A 317 -13.65 14.37 -13.04
N LEU A 318 -13.08 15.57 -13.09
CA LEU A 318 -12.27 16.14 -12.01
C LEU A 318 -13.08 16.32 -10.72
N VAL A 319 -14.27 16.89 -10.81
CA VAL A 319 -15.16 17.06 -9.63
C VAL A 319 -15.57 15.70 -9.06
N ASN A 320 -15.93 14.75 -9.92
CA ASN A 320 -16.31 13.40 -9.49
C ASN A 320 -15.16 12.69 -8.78
N GLU A 321 -13.92 12.88 -9.25
CA GLU A 321 -12.73 12.30 -8.61
C GLU A 321 -12.52 12.84 -7.18
N PHE A 322 -12.74 14.15 -6.96
CA PHE A 322 -12.70 14.72 -5.61
C PHE A 322 -13.78 14.15 -4.68
N GLY A 323 -14.90 13.67 -5.25
CA GLY A 323 -16.00 13.04 -4.52
C GLY A 323 -15.79 11.54 -4.21
N VAL A 324 -14.67 10.93 -4.62
CA VAL A 324 -14.42 9.50 -4.40
C VAL A 324 -14.28 9.19 -2.91
N VAL A 325 -15.05 8.21 -2.42
CA VAL A 325 -14.99 7.77 -1.02
C VAL A 325 -13.59 7.22 -0.69
N GLY A 326 -13.01 7.69 0.40
CA GLY A 326 -11.63 7.35 0.80
C GLY A 326 -10.55 8.22 0.17
N GLY A 327 -10.94 9.38 -0.40
CA GLY A 327 -10.03 10.37 -0.94
C GLY A 327 -9.81 10.26 -2.46
N PRO A 328 -9.50 11.37 -3.13
CA PRO A 328 -9.17 11.40 -4.56
C PRO A 328 -7.90 10.63 -4.86
N ARG A 329 -7.82 10.00 -6.03
CA ARG A 329 -6.58 9.39 -6.51
C ARG A 329 -5.65 10.48 -7.02
N VAL A 330 -4.59 10.78 -6.27
CA VAL A 330 -3.66 11.87 -6.57
C VAL A 330 -3.15 11.86 -8.03
N PRO A 331 -2.67 10.73 -8.58
CA PRO A 331 -2.18 10.71 -9.96
C PRO A 331 -3.29 11.02 -10.99
N ARG A 332 -4.53 10.58 -10.72
CA ARG A 332 -5.66 10.81 -11.62
C ARG A 332 -6.09 12.27 -11.62
N VAL A 333 -6.10 12.91 -10.46
CA VAL A 333 -6.40 14.35 -10.35
C VAL A 333 -5.32 15.17 -11.05
N ASP A 334 -4.04 14.83 -10.85
CA ASP A 334 -2.93 15.50 -11.52
C ASP A 334 -3.04 15.35 -13.05
N GLU A 335 -3.33 14.15 -13.55
CA GLU A 335 -3.59 13.88 -14.98
C GLU A 335 -4.76 14.73 -15.51
N LEU A 336 -5.90 14.80 -14.80
CA LEU A 336 -7.06 15.60 -15.23
C LEU A 336 -6.74 17.10 -15.29
N PHE A 337 -5.94 17.62 -14.36
CA PHE A 337 -5.46 18.99 -14.44
C PHE A 337 -4.49 19.22 -15.60
N GLU A 338 -3.62 18.25 -15.91
CA GLU A 338 -2.75 18.32 -17.08
C GLU A 338 -3.54 18.26 -18.40
N LEU A 339 -4.60 17.46 -18.46
CA LEU A 339 -5.49 17.40 -19.62
C LEU A 339 -6.24 18.72 -19.84
N LEU A 340 -6.70 19.37 -18.77
CA LEU A 340 -7.41 20.65 -18.84
C LEU A 340 -6.48 21.83 -19.17
N LEU A 341 -5.38 21.96 -18.44
CA LEU A 341 -4.51 23.15 -18.47
C LEU A 341 -3.23 22.97 -19.29
N GLY A 342 -2.90 21.73 -19.67
CA GLY A 342 -1.62 21.36 -20.23
C GLY A 342 -0.54 21.15 -19.17
N PRO A 343 0.68 20.74 -19.59
CA PRO A 343 1.78 20.49 -18.67
C PRO A 343 2.27 21.79 -18.03
N GLY A 344 2.56 21.74 -16.72
CA GLY A 344 3.05 22.84 -15.91
C GLY A 344 2.00 23.47 -14.99
N SER A 345 2.34 24.61 -14.38
CA SER A 345 1.45 25.36 -13.47
C SER A 345 1.19 26.75 -14.06
N PRO A 346 0.25 26.88 -15.01
CA PRO A 346 -0.08 28.19 -15.56
C PRO A 346 -0.63 29.09 -14.46
N THR A 347 -0.15 30.33 -14.42
CA THR A 347 -0.62 31.38 -13.50
C THR A 347 -1.35 32.50 -14.22
N ASN A 348 -1.29 32.52 -15.56
CA ASN A 348 -1.92 33.54 -16.39
C ASN A 348 -2.98 32.88 -17.29
N PRO A 349 -4.26 33.25 -17.17
CA PRO A 349 -5.35 32.66 -17.95
C PRO A 349 -5.25 32.96 -19.46
N GLU A 350 -4.55 34.02 -19.85
CA GLU A 350 -4.36 34.38 -21.26
C GLU A 350 -3.35 33.47 -21.99
N HIS A 351 -2.51 32.76 -21.24
CA HIS A 351 -1.35 32.02 -21.76
C HIS A 351 -1.43 30.51 -21.45
N ILE A 352 -2.60 29.90 -21.67
CA ILE A 352 -2.76 28.45 -21.58
C ILE A 352 -2.18 27.75 -22.81
N ARG A 353 -1.41 26.69 -22.57
CA ARG A 353 -0.76 25.91 -23.62
C ARG A 353 -1.79 25.10 -24.41
N LYS A 354 -1.60 25.00 -25.72
CA LYS A 354 -2.42 24.20 -26.64
C LYS A 354 -2.49 22.70 -26.33
N ALA A 355 -1.56 22.21 -25.50
CA ALA A 355 -1.57 20.82 -25.05
C ALA A 355 -2.73 20.51 -24.09
N GLY A 356 -3.31 21.52 -23.41
CA GLY A 356 -4.51 21.38 -22.60
C GLY A 356 -5.77 21.69 -23.39
N SER A 357 -6.90 21.08 -23.02
CA SER A 357 -8.19 21.30 -23.67
C SER A 357 -8.67 22.75 -23.60
N LEU A 358 -8.38 23.48 -22.52
CA LEU A 358 -8.67 24.92 -22.42
C LEU A 358 -7.81 25.75 -23.38
N GLY A 359 -6.55 25.36 -23.58
CA GLY A 359 -5.69 25.97 -24.60
C GLY A 359 -6.17 25.67 -26.02
N LEU A 360 -6.77 24.49 -26.25
CA LEU A 360 -7.43 24.16 -27.51
C LEU A 360 -8.67 25.02 -27.74
N VAL A 361 -9.53 25.24 -26.73
CA VAL A 361 -10.66 26.19 -26.80
C VAL A 361 -10.15 27.55 -27.22
N ARG A 362 -9.15 28.09 -26.52
CA ARG A 362 -8.54 29.39 -26.85
C ARG A 362 -8.11 29.50 -28.30
N GLN A 363 -7.41 28.48 -28.79
CA GLN A 363 -6.92 28.46 -30.17
C GLN A 363 -8.04 28.35 -31.19
N ARG A 364 -8.99 27.42 -30.98
CA ARG A 364 -10.08 27.13 -31.92
C ARG A 364 -11.11 28.23 -31.97
N PHE A 365 -11.36 28.91 -30.86
CA PHE A 365 -12.29 30.04 -30.79
C PHE A 365 -11.61 31.37 -31.13
N GLY A 366 -10.28 31.41 -31.29
CA GLY A 366 -9.55 32.66 -31.52
C GLY A 366 -9.65 33.63 -30.35
N LEU A 367 -9.71 33.13 -29.11
CA LEU A 367 -9.86 33.93 -27.89
C LEU A 367 -8.51 34.56 -27.52
N GLU A 368 -8.07 35.50 -28.35
CA GLU A 368 -6.85 36.27 -28.18
C GLU A 368 -7.15 37.74 -28.40
N ARG A 369 -6.48 38.63 -27.64
CA ARG A 369 -6.70 40.09 -27.71
C ARG A 369 -6.64 40.66 -29.13
N ARG A 370 -5.86 40.06 -30.05
CA ARG A 370 -5.74 40.50 -31.45
C ARG A 370 -6.99 40.27 -32.33
N PHE A 371 -7.90 39.41 -31.90
CA PHE A 371 -9.16 39.12 -32.60
C PHE A 371 -10.36 39.83 -31.97
N VAL A 372 -10.15 40.58 -30.88
CA VAL A 372 -11.18 41.39 -30.22
C VAL A 372 -11.38 42.68 -31.03
N THR A 373 -12.57 42.86 -31.60
CA THR A 373 -12.91 44.04 -32.40
C THR A 373 -14.06 44.84 -31.80
N THR A 374 -14.92 44.19 -31.02
CA THR A 374 -16.09 44.78 -30.37
C THR A 374 -16.03 44.61 -28.84
N VAL A 375 -16.88 45.35 -28.13
CA VAL A 375 -17.06 45.19 -26.68
C VAL A 375 -17.60 43.80 -26.34
N ASP A 376 -18.47 43.25 -27.19
CA ASP A 376 -18.99 41.89 -27.01
C ASP A 376 -17.87 40.84 -27.15
N ASP A 377 -16.92 41.04 -28.07
CA ASP A 377 -15.75 40.16 -28.23
C ASP A 377 -14.86 40.21 -26.98
N GLU A 378 -14.72 41.40 -26.38
CA GLU A 378 -13.96 41.61 -25.14
C GLU A 378 -14.64 40.90 -23.96
N GLN A 379 -15.97 40.98 -23.86
CA GLN A 379 -16.75 40.24 -22.86
C GLN A 379 -16.58 38.73 -23.04
N ASN A 380 -16.58 38.22 -24.28
CA ASN A 380 -16.38 36.82 -24.59
C ASN A 380 -14.97 36.32 -24.20
N LEU A 381 -13.93 37.09 -24.52
CA LEU A 381 -12.56 36.82 -24.06
C LEU A 381 -12.48 36.83 -22.52
N THR A 382 -13.14 37.78 -21.87
CA THR A 382 -13.20 37.89 -20.41
C THR A 382 -13.87 36.67 -19.78
N ASN A 383 -14.99 36.19 -20.35
CA ASN A 383 -15.67 34.98 -19.90
C ASN A 383 -14.76 33.75 -19.96
N TYR A 384 -13.98 33.61 -21.04
CA TYR A 384 -12.97 32.56 -21.15
C TYR A 384 -11.87 32.69 -20.08
N MET A 385 -11.36 33.90 -19.83
CA MET A 385 -10.35 34.13 -18.80
C MET A 385 -10.85 33.76 -17.41
N ILE A 386 -12.09 34.14 -17.07
CA ILE A 386 -12.73 33.78 -15.79
C ILE A 386 -12.84 32.26 -15.64
N LEU A 387 -13.27 31.56 -16.69
CA LEU A 387 -13.35 30.10 -16.71
C LEU A 387 -11.97 29.46 -16.42
N VAL A 388 -10.92 29.94 -17.09
CA VAL A 388 -9.56 29.41 -16.89
C VAL A 388 -9.07 29.70 -15.48
N ASP A 389 -9.34 30.89 -14.94
CA ASP A 389 -8.95 31.28 -13.59
C ASP A 389 -9.59 30.39 -12.52
N TYR A 390 -10.86 29.98 -12.70
CA TYR A 390 -11.49 28.99 -11.81
C TYR A 390 -10.70 27.68 -11.76
N VAL A 391 -10.28 27.16 -12.92
CA VAL A 391 -9.52 25.90 -12.99
C VAL A 391 -8.10 26.07 -12.45
N ILE A 392 -7.43 27.20 -12.71
CA ILE A 392 -6.11 27.53 -12.14
C ILE A 392 -6.20 27.61 -10.61
N GLY A 393 -7.18 28.35 -10.07
CA GLY A 393 -7.37 28.50 -8.63
C GLY A 393 -7.67 27.16 -7.94
N LEU A 394 -8.43 26.29 -8.61
CA LEU A 394 -8.68 24.93 -8.13
C LEU A 394 -7.41 24.08 -8.15
N LYS A 395 -6.58 24.17 -9.20
CA LYS A 395 -5.27 23.48 -9.26
C LYS A 395 -4.31 23.95 -8.16
N GLN A 396 -4.31 25.24 -7.84
CA GLN A 396 -3.50 25.78 -6.74
C GLN A 396 -3.96 25.25 -5.39
N SER A 397 -5.28 25.24 -5.15
CA SER A 397 -5.88 24.64 -3.96
C SER A 397 -5.51 23.16 -3.82
N TRP A 398 -5.63 22.41 -4.93
CA TRP A 398 -5.23 21.01 -4.98
C TRP A 398 -3.75 20.82 -4.66
N ASN A 399 -2.85 21.60 -5.25
CA ASN A 399 -1.41 21.49 -4.97
C ASN A 399 -1.06 21.76 -3.49
N HIS A 400 -1.83 22.62 -2.82
CA HIS A 400 -1.67 22.87 -1.39
C HIS A 400 -2.16 21.68 -0.54
N GLU A 401 -3.25 21.04 -0.94
CA GLU A 401 -3.94 20.01 -0.17
C GLU A 401 -3.54 18.58 -0.54
N LYS A 402 -2.93 18.35 -1.70
CA LYS A 402 -2.61 17.01 -2.19
C LYS A 402 -1.74 16.19 -1.25
N SER A 403 -0.90 16.87 -0.46
CA SER A 403 -0.07 16.23 0.57
C SER A 403 -0.89 15.47 1.62
N PHE A 404 -2.14 15.87 1.90
CA PHE A 404 -3.02 15.15 2.83
C PHE A 404 -3.57 13.83 2.25
N PHE A 405 -3.48 13.64 0.93
CA PHE A 405 -3.97 12.44 0.24
C PHE A 405 -2.83 11.52 -0.21
N LEU A 406 -1.57 11.91 0.01
CA LEU A 406 -0.41 11.05 -0.24
C LEU A 406 -0.25 10.04 0.89
N ARG A 407 -0.25 8.75 0.54
CA ARG A 407 -0.04 7.63 1.46
C ARG A 407 1.44 7.44 1.76
N GLY A 408 1.81 7.19 3.01
CA GLY A 408 3.17 6.78 3.44
C GLY A 408 4.31 7.80 3.28
N ILE A 409 4.09 8.95 2.65
CA ILE A 409 5.15 9.93 2.31
C ILE A 409 4.82 11.34 2.85
N SER A 410 3.61 11.55 3.36
CA SER A 410 3.17 12.86 3.82
C SER A 410 3.71 13.18 5.21
N SER A 411 4.33 14.35 5.36
CA SER A 411 4.70 14.93 6.67
C SER A 411 3.49 15.50 7.42
N ARG A 412 2.31 15.51 6.78
CA ARG A 412 1.07 16.03 7.34
C ARG A 412 0.18 14.88 7.76
N GLN A 413 -0.49 15.05 8.89
CA GLN A 413 -1.42 14.05 9.41
C GLN A 413 -2.60 13.86 8.44
N PRO A 414 -2.93 12.61 8.06
CA PRO A 414 -4.10 12.33 7.23
C PRO A 414 -5.38 12.67 7.98
N PHE A 415 -6.44 12.96 7.23
CA PHE A 415 -7.75 13.20 7.82
C PHE A 415 -8.36 11.90 8.33
N PHE A 416 -8.89 11.95 9.55
CA PHE A 416 -9.47 10.79 10.22
C PHE A 416 -10.55 10.09 9.39
N GLY A 417 -11.48 10.84 8.80
CA GLY A 417 -12.56 10.23 8.00
C GLY A 417 -12.06 9.53 6.74
N THR A 418 -11.00 10.06 6.09
CA THR A 418 -10.35 9.36 4.97
C THR A 418 -9.70 8.06 5.45
N GLN A 419 -9.03 8.09 6.61
CA GLN A 419 -8.40 6.90 7.16
C GLN A 419 -9.40 5.82 7.56
N LEU A 420 -10.54 6.20 8.14
CA LEU A 420 -11.59 5.25 8.51
C LEU A 420 -12.07 4.41 7.32
N VAL A 421 -12.17 5.02 6.14
CA VAL A 421 -12.50 4.28 4.90
C VAL A 421 -11.39 3.30 4.51
N LEU A 422 -10.13 3.70 4.67
CA LEU A 422 -9.01 2.83 4.34
C LEU A 422 -8.96 1.64 5.30
N ILE A 423 -9.16 1.90 6.60
CA ILE A 423 -9.24 0.85 7.61
C ILE A 423 -10.43 -0.07 7.33
N SER A 424 -11.62 0.45 7.01
CA SER A 424 -12.78 -0.40 6.70
C SER A 424 -12.51 -1.32 5.51
N ARG A 425 -11.87 -0.81 4.45
CA ARG A 425 -11.47 -1.62 3.29
C ARG A 425 -10.43 -2.68 3.65
N ALA A 426 -9.48 -2.35 4.52
CA ALA A 426 -8.49 -3.32 5.00
C ALA A 426 -9.17 -4.43 5.83
N LEU A 427 -10.16 -4.09 6.66
CA LEU A 427 -10.97 -5.07 7.39
C LEU A 427 -11.80 -5.95 6.46
N ASP A 428 -12.38 -5.40 5.39
CA ASP A 428 -13.07 -6.20 4.36
C ASP A 428 -12.11 -7.22 3.71
N VAL A 429 -10.85 -6.82 3.46
CA VAL A 429 -9.80 -7.71 2.95
C VAL A 429 -9.44 -8.79 3.97
N VAL A 430 -9.37 -8.45 5.26
CA VAL A 430 -9.13 -9.43 6.34
C VAL A 430 -10.26 -10.45 6.41
N ALA A 431 -11.52 -10.02 6.39
CA ALA A 431 -12.68 -10.92 6.39
C ALA A 431 -12.67 -11.86 5.17
N GLN A 432 -12.35 -11.35 3.98
CA GLN A 432 -12.15 -12.19 2.80
C GLN A 432 -10.97 -13.17 2.98
N GLY A 433 -9.88 -12.72 3.59
CA GLY A 433 -8.72 -13.56 3.90
C GLY A 433 -9.04 -14.74 4.82
N VAL A 434 -10.00 -14.59 5.74
CA VAL A 434 -10.50 -15.69 6.56
C VAL A 434 -11.21 -16.74 5.69
N GLN A 435 -12.08 -16.30 4.78
CA GLN A 435 -12.75 -17.21 3.84
C GLN A 435 -11.74 -17.94 2.94
N ASP A 436 -10.72 -17.23 2.47
CA ASP A 436 -9.64 -17.83 1.67
C ASP A 436 -8.84 -18.87 2.47
N ALA A 437 -8.63 -18.65 3.77
CA ALA A 437 -8.01 -19.63 4.66
C ALA A 437 -8.89 -20.88 4.83
N TYR A 438 -10.20 -20.73 4.97
CA TYR A 438 -11.14 -21.86 4.97
C TYR A 438 -11.11 -22.65 3.66
N PHE A 439 -11.18 -21.97 2.51
CA PHE A 439 -11.08 -22.61 1.20
C PHE A 439 -9.75 -23.33 1.01
N ALA A 440 -8.64 -22.73 1.46
CA ALA A 440 -7.32 -23.35 1.40
C ALA A 440 -7.29 -24.65 2.22
N MET A 441 -7.85 -24.65 3.43
CA MET A 441 -7.94 -25.83 4.29
C MET A 441 -8.87 -26.91 3.72
N ASP A 442 -10.04 -26.54 3.21
CA ASP A 442 -10.97 -27.46 2.54
C ASP A 442 -10.31 -28.14 1.34
N SER A 443 -9.50 -27.40 0.57
CA SER A 443 -8.83 -27.93 -0.62
C SER A 443 -7.75 -28.99 -0.32
N VAL A 444 -7.25 -29.04 0.91
CA VAL A 444 -6.31 -30.05 1.40
C VAL A 444 -6.98 -31.06 2.33
N PHE A 445 -8.31 -31.17 2.21
CA PHE A 445 -9.18 -32.09 2.96
C PHE A 445 -9.18 -31.88 4.48
N MET A 446 -8.75 -30.70 4.96
CA MET A 446 -8.84 -30.36 6.36
C MET A 446 -10.26 -29.88 6.68
N ALA A 447 -11.16 -30.82 6.97
CA ALA A 447 -12.59 -30.57 7.14
C ALA A 447 -12.92 -29.76 8.42
N ASP A 448 -14.17 -29.34 8.54
CA ASP A 448 -14.67 -28.53 9.66
C ASP A 448 -14.37 -29.14 11.05
N ALA A 449 -14.64 -30.44 11.23
CA ALA A 449 -14.36 -31.14 12.48
C ALA A 449 -12.86 -31.19 12.82
N GLU A 450 -11.99 -31.27 11.82
CA GLU A 450 -10.54 -31.23 12.03
C GLU A 450 -10.09 -29.82 12.45
N ARG A 451 -10.64 -28.77 11.84
CA ARG A 451 -10.35 -27.38 12.24
C ARG A 451 -10.83 -27.05 13.66
N GLN A 452 -11.96 -27.62 14.08
CA GLN A 452 -12.51 -27.45 15.44
C GLN A 452 -11.71 -28.17 16.51
N THR A 453 -10.88 -29.16 16.14
CA THR A 453 -10.07 -29.96 17.08
C THR A 453 -8.57 -29.70 16.97
N ALA A 454 -8.13 -29.02 15.90
CA ALA A 454 -6.75 -28.60 15.68
C ALA A 454 -6.35 -27.47 16.63
N LEU A 455 -5.70 -27.81 17.75
CA LEU A 455 -5.25 -26.85 18.77
C LEU A 455 -3.92 -26.20 18.37
N LEU A 456 -3.88 -24.88 18.36
CA LEU A 456 -2.69 -24.06 18.23
C LEU A 456 -2.12 -23.75 19.62
N ASN A 457 -0.81 -23.91 19.77
CA ASN A 457 -0.11 -23.61 21.02
C ASN A 457 0.74 -22.36 20.86
N PHE A 458 0.52 -21.39 21.74
CA PHE A 458 1.23 -20.11 21.74
C PHE A 458 2.15 -19.94 22.93
N ALA A 459 2.07 -20.79 23.96
CA ALA A 459 2.82 -20.61 25.19
C ALA A 459 4.35 -20.61 24.92
N ASN A 460 5.04 -19.54 25.35
CA ASN A 460 6.48 -19.31 25.12
C ASN A 460 6.91 -19.30 23.64
N LEU A 461 5.98 -19.11 22.70
CA LEU A 461 6.32 -19.02 21.29
C LEU A 461 6.85 -17.62 20.98
N THR A 462 7.99 -17.54 20.28
CA THR A 462 8.50 -16.27 19.74
C THR A 462 8.16 -16.17 18.26
N VAL A 463 7.51 -15.08 17.88
CA VAL A 463 7.08 -14.77 16.52
C VAL A 463 7.69 -13.46 16.06
N TRP A 464 7.92 -13.34 14.76
CA TRP A 464 8.47 -12.13 14.16
C TRP A 464 7.35 -11.39 13.46
N VAL A 465 7.06 -10.18 13.91
CA VAL A 465 5.94 -9.40 13.41
C VAL A 465 6.49 -8.06 12.89
N PRO A 466 6.01 -7.56 11.73
CA PRO A 466 6.42 -6.25 11.25
C PRO A 466 6.12 -5.16 12.28
N ASP A 467 7.14 -4.39 12.64
CA ASP A 467 7.00 -3.13 13.36
C ASP A 467 6.75 -2.01 12.38
N ARG A 468 5.80 -1.14 12.75
CA ARG A 468 5.33 -0.08 11.87
C ARG A 468 6.33 1.07 11.77
N ASP A 469 7.04 1.39 12.85
CA ASP A 469 7.88 2.59 12.91
C ASP A 469 9.23 2.35 12.25
N THR A 470 9.79 1.15 12.38
CA THR A 470 11.08 0.78 11.79
C THR A 470 10.96 0.02 10.48
N ASN A 471 9.77 -0.51 10.16
CA ASN A 471 9.56 -1.48 9.09
C ASN A 471 10.48 -2.73 9.24
N SER A 472 10.99 -2.97 10.45
CA SER A 472 11.77 -4.17 10.80
C SER A 472 10.87 -5.24 11.39
N LEU A 473 11.32 -6.49 11.33
CA LEU A 473 10.66 -7.58 12.04
C LEU A 473 11.07 -7.52 13.51
N GLU A 474 10.10 -7.32 14.40
CA GLU A 474 10.32 -7.32 15.84
C GLU A 474 9.88 -8.66 16.47
N PRO A 475 10.67 -9.23 17.40
CA PRO A 475 10.31 -10.45 18.08
C PRO A 475 9.24 -10.18 19.14
N HIS A 476 8.16 -10.94 19.10
CA HIS A 476 7.15 -11.00 20.15
C HIS A 476 7.13 -12.39 20.77
N THR A 477 7.35 -12.48 22.08
CA THR A 477 7.25 -13.74 22.83
C THR A 477 5.95 -13.76 23.63
N PHE A 478 5.11 -14.75 23.36
CA PHE A 478 3.90 -15.00 24.12
C PHE A 478 4.22 -15.48 25.54
N ALA A 479 3.40 -15.08 26.51
CA ALA A 479 3.56 -15.51 27.89
C ALA A 479 3.37 -17.03 28.04
N TYR A 480 4.01 -17.63 29.05
CA TYR A 480 3.96 -19.07 29.30
C TYR A 480 2.55 -19.59 29.64
N ASP A 481 1.67 -18.72 30.10
CA ASP A 481 0.27 -18.99 30.47
C ASP A 481 -0.72 -18.63 29.35
N THR A 482 -0.24 -18.30 28.15
CA THR A 482 -1.10 -18.03 26.99
C THR A 482 -1.84 -19.31 26.60
N SER A 483 -3.17 -19.30 26.78
CA SER A 483 -4.04 -20.40 26.36
C SER A 483 -3.92 -20.65 24.85
N GLY A 484 -3.91 -21.93 24.47
CA GLY A 484 -4.06 -22.33 23.07
C GLY A 484 -5.45 -21.97 22.53
N LEU A 485 -5.55 -21.86 21.20
CA LEU A 485 -6.81 -21.63 20.49
C LEU A 485 -6.97 -22.70 19.42
N PHE A 486 -8.19 -23.17 19.18
CA PHE A 486 -8.42 -24.01 18.01
C PHE A 486 -8.31 -23.19 16.71
N VAL A 487 -7.93 -23.82 15.60
CA VAL A 487 -7.83 -23.14 14.29
C VAL A 487 -9.16 -22.48 13.92
N ALA A 488 -10.28 -23.19 14.12
CA ALA A 488 -11.61 -22.63 13.86
C ALA A 488 -11.93 -21.42 14.77
N GLU A 489 -11.56 -21.47 16.04
CA GLU A 489 -11.79 -20.37 16.99
C GLU A 489 -10.98 -19.12 16.64
N LEU A 490 -9.71 -19.30 16.24
CA LEU A 490 -8.87 -18.18 15.82
C LEU A 490 -9.47 -17.49 14.58
N LEU A 491 -9.85 -18.25 13.57
CA LEU A 491 -10.40 -17.70 12.34
C LEU A 491 -11.79 -17.05 12.54
N ASP A 492 -12.65 -17.68 13.34
CA ASP A 492 -13.94 -17.10 13.72
C ASP A 492 -13.77 -15.79 14.52
N TRP A 493 -12.78 -15.73 15.42
CA TRP A 493 -12.47 -14.50 16.14
C TRP A 493 -11.98 -13.40 15.20
N VAL A 494 -11.08 -13.71 14.25
CA VAL A 494 -10.62 -12.74 13.25
C VAL A 494 -11.78 -12.26 12.36
N ASP A 495 -12.68 -13.15 11.94
CA ASP A 495 -13.84 -12.80 11.11
C ASP A 495 -14.81 -11.87 11.85
N ARG A 496 -15.22 -12.23 13.08
CA ARG A 496 -16.08 -11.37 13.91
C ARG A 496 -15.43 -10.04 14.25
N ALA A 497 -14.13 -10.04 14.54
CA ALA A 497 -13.39 -8.82 14.78
C ALA A 497 -13.40 -7.90 13.55
N ALA A 498 -13.15 -8.44 12.35
CA ALA A 498 -13.09 -7.66 11.12
C ALA A 498 -14.46 -7.16 10.65
N THR A 499 -15.52 -7.96 10.81
CA THR A 499 -16.85 -7.66 10.28
C THR A 499 -17.75 -6.87 11.25
N GLU A 500 -17.55 -7.03 12.56
CA GLU A 500 -18.44 -6.46 13.59
C GLU A 500 -17.69 -5.61 14.62
N GLU A 501 -16.75 -6.21 15.37
CA GLU A 501 -16.21 -5.58 16.59
C GLU A 501 -15.34 -4.35 16.28
N LEU A 502 -14.36 -4.48 15.39
CA LEU A 502 -13.42 -3.41 15.06
C LEU A 502 -14.10 -2.25 14.30
N PRO A 503 -14.98 -2.49 13.31
CA PRO A 503 -15.78 -1.44 12.73
C PRO A 503 -16.63 -0.69 13.77
N ALA A 504 -17.33 -1.41 14.65
CA ALA A 504 -18.16 -0.80 15.69
C ALA A 504 -17.33 0.07 16.65
N LEU A 505 -16.15 -0.37 17.06
CA LEU A 505 -15.24 0.43 17.90
C LEU A 505 -14.89 1.77 17.25
N LEU A 506 -14.63 1.79 15.93
CA LEU A 506 -14.30 3.02 15.21
C LEU A 506 -15.51 3.90 14.96
N GLN A 507 -16.68 3.31 14.71
CA GLN A 507 -17.94 4.04 14.49
C GLN A 507 -18.43 4.70 15.78
N ASP A 508 -18.43 3.97 16.90
CA ASP A 508 -19.04 4.40 18.15
C ASP A 508 -18.11 5.30 18.98
N ALA A 509 -16.82 4.95 19.06
CA ALA A 509 -15.84 5.65 19.90
C ALA A 509 -14.90 6.58 19.12
N GLY A 510 -15.00 6.63 17.79
CA GLY A 510 -14.23 7.55 16.95
C GLY A 510 -12.72 7.43 17.19
N LYS A 511 -12.06 8.56 17.49
CA LYS A 511 -10.61 8.59 17.74
C LYS A 511 -10.22 7.90 19.04
N ASP A 512 -11.09 7.89 20.05
CA ASP A 512 -10.81 7.23 21.33
C ASP A 512 -10.88 5.70 21.18
N GLY A 513 -11.76 5.22 20.28
CA GLY A 513 -11.84 3.81 19.88
C GLY A 513 -10.60 3.29 19.15
N LEU A 514 -9.75 4.18 18.63
CA LEU A 514 -8.56 3.81 17.87
C LEU A 514 -7.51 3.10 18.72
N GLU A 515 -7.36 3.46 20.00
CA GLU A 515 -6.40 2.79 20.88
C GLU A 515 -6.83 1.34 21.17
N SER A 516 -8.12 1.14 21.42
CA SER A 516 -8.72 -0.20 21.52
C SER A 516 -8.59 -0.98 20.21
N PHE A 517 -8.84 -0.32 19.07
CA PHE A 517 -8.66 -0.92 17.75
C PHE A 517 -7.22 -1.40 17.53
N LYS A 518 -6.22 -0.54 17.83
CA LYS A 518 -4.80 -0.87 17.70
C LYS A 518 -4.43 -2.07 18.57
N ALA A 519 -4.85 -2.07 19.83
CA ALA A 519 -4.57 -3.16 20.76
C ALA A 519 -5.19 -4.49 20.30
N SER A 520 -6.45 -4.48 19.86
CA SER A 520 -7.13 -5.68 19.37
C SER A 520 -6.51 -6.20 18.08
N THR A 521 -6.24 -5.32 17.12
CA THR A 521 -5.62 -5.71 15.83
C THR A 521 -4.18 -6.21 16.03
N ASP A 522 -3.42 -5.59 16.94
CA ASP A 522 -2.08 -6.05 17.32
C ASP A 522 -2.08 -7.46 17.91
N ARG A 523 -3.07 -7.75 18.74
CA ARG A 523 -3.22 -9.08 19.33
C ARG A 523 -3.57 -10.11 18.26
N LEU A 524 -4.53 -9.80 17.38
CA LEU A 524 -4.95 -10.70 16.31
C LEU A 524 -3.82 -11.01 15.32
N ARG A 525 -3.12 -9.98 14.82
CA ARG A 525 -2.00 -10.18 13.87
C ARG A 525 -0.90 -11.06 14.48
N LYS A 526 -0.59 -10.88 15.78
CA LYS A 526 0.38 -11.71 16.51
C LYS A 526 -0.05 -13.18 16.55
N PHE A 527 -1.31 -13.47 16.88
CA PHE A 527 -1.81 -14.85 16.88
C PHE A 527 -1.82 -15.48 15.49
N VAL A 528 -2.18 -14.74 14.44
CA VAL A 528 -2.16 -15.26 13.07
C VAL A 528 -0.72 -15.54 12.62
N HIS A 529 0.24 -14.64 12.90
CA HIS A 529 1.68 -14.90 12.68
C HIS A 529 2.18 -16.13 13.46
N ALA A 530 1.72 -16.30 14.70
CA ALA A 530 2.06 -17.43 15.54
C ALA A 530 1.55 -18.76 14.99
N SER A 531 0.36 -18.77 14.40
CA SER A 531 -0.24 -19.96 13.77
C SER A 531 0.64 -20.53 12.63
N MET A 532 1.48 -19.69 12.03
CA MET A 532 2.41 -20.09 10.99
C MET A 532 3.76 -20.61 11.53
N SER A 533 4.14 -20.20 12.75
CA SER A 533 5.49 -20.40 13.31
C SER A 533 5.66 -21.79 13.94
N PRO A 534 6.70 -22.57 13.59
CA PRO A 534 7.04 -23.79 14.33
C PRO A 534 7.40 -23.48 15.80
N PRO A 535 7.13 -24.37 16.78
CA PRO A 535 6.53 -25.69 16.67
C PRO A 535 5.04 -25.62 17.05
N GLN A 536 4.17 -25.17 16.14
CA GLN A 536 2.77 -25.57 16.23
C GLN A 536 2.75 -27.11 16.20
N ASP A 537 2.45 -27.72 17.34
CA ASP A 537 2.96 -29.03 17.80
C ASP A 537 2.93 -30.14 16.73
N ALA A 538 4.09 -30.77 16.50
CA ALA A 538 4.33 -31.70 15.37
C ALA A 538 3.53 -33.02 15.44
N ARG A 539 2.66 -33.19 16.43
CA ARG A 539 1.80 -34.38 16.60
C ARG A 539 0.31 -34.06 16.74
N GLY A 540 -0.09 -32.79 16.85
CA GLY A 540 -1.48 -32.39 17.13
C GLY A 540 -2.25 -31.82 15.94
N LEU A 541 -1.54 -31.25 14.96
CA LEU A 541 -2.18 -30.62 13.81
C LEU A 541 -2.33 -31.60 12.63
N PRO A 542 -3.47 -31.55 11.91
CA PRO A 542 -3.65 -32.37 10.71
C PRO A 542 -2.58 -32.09 9.64
N PRO A 543 -2.14 -33.11 8.87
CA PRO A 543 -1.15 -32.92 7.81
C PRO A 543 -1.49 -31.81 6.81
N GLY A 544 -2.79 -31.61 6.52
CA GLY A 544 -3.30 -30.55 5.65
C GLY A 544 -2.90 -29.14 6.11
N TYR A 545 -2.81 -28.90 7.42
CA TYR A 545 -2.46 -27.59 7.98
C TYR A 545 -1.01 -27.17 7.65
N HIS A 546 -0.11 -28.15 7.49
CA HIS A 546 1.30 -27.89 7.18
C HIS A 546 1.55 -27.66 5.68
N THR A 547 0.52 -27.75 4.85
CA THR A 547 0.68 -27.56 3.42
C THR A 547 1.07 -26.11 3.09
N PRO A 548 1.91 -25.88 2.06
CA PRO A 548 2.27 -24.53 1.63
C PRO A 548 1.06 -23.66 1.30
N ARG A 549 -0.02 -24.27 0.79
CA ARG A 549 -1.27 -23.58 0.45
C ARG A 549 -1.94 -22.97 1.68
N VAL A 550 -2.13 -23.73 2.77
CA VAL A 550 -2.71 -23.21 4.02
C VAL A 550 -1.80 -22.15 4.63
N LYS A 551 -0.49 -22.39 4.67
CA LYS A 551 0.48 -21.41 5.19
C LYS A 551 0.47 -20.10 4.40
N ARG A 552 0.31 -20.16 3.07
CA ARG A 552 0.19 -18.97 2.22
C ARG A 552 -1.10 -18.20 2.50
N ALA A 553 -2.23 -18.89 2.66
CA ALA A 553 -3.50 -18.22 2.99
C ALA A 553 -3.45 -17.53 4.36
N LEU A 554 -2.90 -18.20 5.38
CA LEU A 554 -2.69 -17.61 6.71
C LEU A 554 -1.71 -16.43 6.67
N LYS A 555 -0.70 -16.48 5.79
CA LYS A 555 0.22 -15.35 5.58
C LYS A 555 -0.50 -14.14 4.99
N LEU A 556 -1.33 -14.34 3.96
CA LEU A 556 -2.11 -13.25 3.37
C LEU A 556 -3.08 -12.63 4.39
N LEU A 557 -3.68 -13.46 5.25
CA LEU A 557 -4.52 -12.99 6.35
C LEU A 557 -3.70 -12.16 7.36
N ALA A 558 -2.50 -12.60 7.71
CA ALA A 558 -1.59 -11.86 8.59
C ALA A 558 -1.17 -10.51 7.98
N ASP A 559 -0.80 -10.53 6.69
CA ASP A 559 -0.40 -9.33 5.95
C ASP A 559 -1.58 -8.31 5.88
N GLY A 560 -2.82 -8.77 5.72
CA GLY A 560 -4.02 -7.91 5.76
C GLY A 560 -4.29 -7.29 7.15
N LEU A 561 -4.07 -8.04 8.23
CA LEU A 561 -4.15 -7.51 9.59
C LEU A 561 -3.01 -6.51 9.88
N ASP A 562 -1.81 -6.75 9.36
CA ASP A 562 -0.68 -5.81 9.44
C ASP A 562 -0.99 -4.50 8.68
N GLU A 563 -1.67 -4.57 7.51
CA GLU A 563 -2.13 -3.38 6.79
C GLU A 563 -3.19 -2.60 7.60
N ALA A 564 -4.21 -3.28 8.13
CA ALA A 564 -5.23 -2.64 8.96
C ALA A 564 -4.64 -1.99 10.21
N TYR A 565 -3.67 -2.67 10.85
CA TYR A 565 -2.91 -2.14 11.98
C TYR A 565 -2.09 -0.91 11.58
N GLY A 566 -1.32 -1.00 10.48
CA GLY A 566 -0.50 0.10 9.99
C GLY A 566 -1.32 1.37 9.67
N LEU A 567 -2.48 1.20 9.04
CA LEU A 567 -3.40 2.30 8.75
C LEU A 567 -3.93 2.97 10.03
N ALA A 568 -4.20 2.22 11.10
CA ALA A 568 -4.63 2.80 12.37
C ALA A 568 -3.56 3.66 13.04
N PHE A 569 -2.27 3.39 12.80
CA PHE A 569 -1.17 4.18 13.34
C PHE A 569 -0.93 5.51 12.60
N GLU A 570 -1.44 5.66 11.39
CA GLU A 570 -1.37 6.94 10.68
C GLU A 570 -2.27 8.02 11.31
N VAL A 571 -3.24 7.63 12.13
CA VAL A 571 -4.10 8.55 12.88
C VAL A 571 -3.46 8.87 14.23
N ARG A 572 -3.16 10.16 14.44
CA ARG A 572 -2.74 10.64 15.77
C ARG A 572 -3.89 10.46 16.75
N SER A 573 -3.57 9.88 17.90
CA SER A 573 -4.46 9.80 19.06
C SER A 573 -4.95 11.20 19.45
N ALA A 574 -6.11 11.29 20.09
CA ALA A 574 -6.62 12.55 20.59
C ALA A 574 -5.63 13.14 21.59
N GLU A 575 -4.90 14.18 21.19
CA GLU A 575 -4.23 15.05 22.15
C GLU A 575 -5.34 15.88 22.79
N PHE A 576 -5.78 15.45 23.96
CA PHE A 576 -6.46 16.37 24.86
C PHE A 576 -5.53 17.55 25.04
N PRO A 577 -6.03 18.80 25.03
CA PRO A 577 -5.21 19.92 25.47
C PRO A 577 -4.64 19.48 26.82
N ALA A 578 -3.31 19.43 26.91
CA ALA A 578 -2.64 19.09 28.16
C ALA A 578 -3.39 19.83 29.26
N GLU A 579 -3.80 19.13 30.32
CA GLU A 579 -4.41 19.79 31.48
C GLU A 579 -3.63 21.07 31.70
N LEU A 580 -4.28 22.22 31.49
CA LEU A 580 -3.60 23.52 31.51
C LEU A 580 -2.71 23.49 32.73
N SER A 581 -1.41 23.68 32.53
CA SER A 581 -0.48 23.56 33.65
C SER A 581 -0.98 24.49 34.76
N PRO A 582 -0.78 24.15 36.05
CA PRO A 582 -1.20 25.03 37.14
C PRO A 582 -0.76 26.49 36.92
N ASP A 583 0.37 26.69 36.23
CA ASP A 583 0.88 27.97 35.80
C ASP A 583 0.09 28.64 34.67
N GLU A 584 -0.38 27.91 33.66
CA GLU A 584 -1.27 28.44 32.61
C GLU A 584 -2.66 28.78 33.16
N VAL A 585 -3.21 27.95 34.05
CA VAL A 585 -4.47 28.26 34.77
C VAL A 585 -4.30 29.52 35.60
N LYS A 586 -3.16 29.66 36.28
CA LYS A 586 -2.83 30.87 37.05
C LYS A 586 -2.72 32.10 36.16
N ARG A 587 -2.03 32.02 35.02
CA ARG A 587 -1.91 33.14 34.05
C ARG A 587 -3.26 33.55 33.47
N ILE A 588 -4.11 32.59 33.12
CA ILE A 588 -5.47 32.87 32.61
C ILE A 588 -6.30 33.57 33.70
N ARG A 589 -6.19 33.11 34.96
CA ARG A 589 -6.89 33.73 36.10
C ARG A 589 -6.40 35.15 36.39
N GLU A 590 -5.09 35.39 36.32
CA GLU A 590 -4.49 36.73 36.49
C GLU A 590 -4.90 37.67 35.34
N ALA A 591 -4.92 37.18 34.10
CA ALA A 591 -5.36 37.97 32.93
C ALA A 591 -6.85 38.36 33.00
N LEU A 592 -7.71 37.46 33.51
CA LEU A 592 -9.13 37.75 33.72
C LEU A 592 -9.39 38.74 34.87
N GLN A 593 -8.51 38.79 35.88
CA GLN A 593 -8.61 39.75 36.98
C GLN A 593 -8.07 41.14 36.62
N LEU A 594 -7.18 41.25 35.64
CA LEU A 594 -6.65 42.53 35.16
C LEU A 594 -7.51 43.18 34.07
N GLY A 595 -8.48 42.44 33.51
CA GLY A 595 -9.42 42.92 32.48
C GLY A 595 -10.80 43.31 33.02
N ALA A 596 -11.04 43.25 34.33
CA ALA A 596 -12.25 43.67 35.03
C ALA A 596 -11.90 44.83 35.98
#